data_AF-A0A2K2G0K8-F1
#
_entry.id   AF-A0A2K2G0K8-F1
#
_cell.length_a   1.000
_cell.length_b   1.000
_cell.length_c   1.000
_cell.angle_alpha   90.00
_cell.angle_beta   90.00
_cell.angle_gamma   90.00
#
_symmetry.space_group_name_H-M   'P 1'
#
loop_
_entity.id
_entity.type
_entity.pdbx_description
1 polymer ?
#
loop_
_entity_poly.entity_id
_entity_poly.type
_entity_poly.pdbx_seq_one_letter_code
_entity_poly.pdbx_strand_id
1 'polypeptide(L)'
;MKVLRTYLIAVGIWYLCNLVLLWPSVYAGPLRLIYPGIALGQGTPSFGLLLDAWLIVGIQLAAIGLVALWGARDPLRYWVLVPVIVLTELVGSAWDIYSVVWSGEALWVGLTTLAAHAVIMAGAWCARRAMERDIV
;
A
#
# COMPACT_ATOMS: atom_id res chain seq x y z
N MET A 1 4.20 -24.10 3.18
CA MET A 1 4.57 -22.76 3.74
C MET A 1 5.29 -21.81 2.78
N LYS A 2 5.86 -22.28 1.65
CA LYS A 2 6.68 -21.44 0.75
C LYS A 2 5.91 -20.26 0.15
N VAL A 3 4.66 -20.46 -0.26
CA VAL A 3 3.82 -19.41 -0.86
C VAL A 3 3.56 -18.27 0.13
N LEU A 4 3.16 -18.59 1.37
CA LEU A 4 2.95 -17.59 2.42
C LEU A 4 4.23 -16.81 2.72
N ARG A 5 5.38 -17.50 2.79
CA ARG A 5 6.69 -16.84 2.94
C ARG A 5 6.97 -15.84 1.81
N THR A 6 6.82 -16.27 0.56
CA THR A 6 7.05 -15.42 -0.62
C THR A 6 6.11 -14.22 -0.62
N TYR A 7 4.84 -14.42 -0.28
CA TYR A 7 3.86 -13.36 -0.16
C TYR A 7 4.27 -12.30 0.87
N LEU A 8 4.63 -12.73 2.09
CA LEU A 8 5.09 -11.83 3.15
C LEU A 8 6.34 -11.04 2.74
N ILE A 9 7.28 -11.67 2.03
CA ILE A 9 8.48 -10.98 1.51
C ILE A 9 8.09 -9.95 0.46
N ALA A 10 7.26 -10.32 -0.52
CA ALA A 10 6.88 -9.45 -1.62
C ALA A 10 6.13 -8.21 -1.12
N VAL A 11 5.12 -8.40 -0.25
CA VAL A 11 4.38 -7.28 0.37
C VAL A 11 5.30 -6.44 1.26
N GLY A 12 6.17 -7.09 2.03
CA GLY A 12 7.12 -6.40 2.89
C GLY A 12 8.02 -5.43 2.12
N ILE A 13 8.60 -5.89 1.00
CA ILE A 13 9.40 -5.05 0.11
C ILE A 13 8.52 -3.94 -0.52
N TRP A 14 7.34 -4.29 -1.02
CA TRP A 14 6.41 -3.33 -1.63
C TRP A 14 6.06 -2.18 -0.68
N TYR A 15 5.75 -2.48 0.58
CA TYR A 15 5.41 -1.47 1.59
C TYR A 15 6.59 -0.59 1.97
N LEU A 16 7.81 -1.14 2.03
CA LEU A 16 9.02 -0.32 2.22
C LEU A 16 9.26 0.61 1.03
N CYS A 17 9.04 0.14 -0.20
CA CYS A 17 9.11 1.00 -1.38
C CYS A 17 8.08 2.14 -1.32
N ASN A 18 6.86 1.86 -0.82
CA ASN A 18 5.82 2.89 -0.67
C ASN A 18 6.24 4.01 0.29
N LEU A 19 6.97 3.72 1.37
CA LEU A 19 7.53 4.77 2.23
C LEU A 19 8.46 5.72 1.46
N VAL A 20 9.31 5.16 0.58
CA VAL A 20 10.21 5.98 -0.25
C VAL A 20 9.39 6.83 -1.24
N LEU A 21 8.38 6.25 -1.87
CA LEU A 21 7.53 6.95 -2.84
C LEU A 21 6.66 8.05 -2.21
N LEU A 22 6.23 7.84 -0.95
CA LEU A 22 5.45 8.81 -0.17
C LEU A 22 6.31 9.78 0.63
N TRP A 23 7.63 9.70 0.49
CA TRP A 23 8.53 10.65 1.15
C TRP A 23 8.31 12.06 0.57
N PRO A 24 8.24 13.13 1.39
CA PRO A 24 7.86 14.47 0.91
C PRO A 24 8.69 14.99 -0.27
N SER A 25 10.01 14.78 -0.27
CA SER A 25 10.88 15.22 -1.37
C SER A 25 10.68 14.44 -2.67
N VAL A 26 10.08 13.25 -2.62
CA VAL A 26 9.78 12.39 -3.78
C VAL A 26 8.36 12.65 -4.26
N TYR A 27 7.38 12.66 -3.34
CA TYR A 27 5.96 12.71 -3.65
C TYR A 27 5.44 14.10 -4.03
N ALA A 28 6.10 15.18 -3.56
CA ALA A 28 5.63 16.55 -3.78
C ALA A 28 5.56 16.96 -5.26
N GLY A 29 6.52 16.50 -6.08
CA GLY A 29 6.55 16.80 -7.52
C GLY A 29 5.42 16.12 -8.30
N PRO A 30 5.30 14.78 -8.20
CA PRO A 30 4.26 14.01 -8.89
C PRO A 30 2.82 14.42 -8.56
N LEU A 31 2.53 15.02 -7.40
CA LEU A 31 1.18 15.42 -7.00
C LEU A 31 0.44 16.29 -8.03
N ARG A 32 1.16 17.09 -8.83
CA ARG A 32 0.56 17.88 -9.93
C ARG A 32 0.08 17.04 -11.11
N LEU A 33 0.72 15.90 -11.34
CA LEU A 33 0.33 14.91 -12.36
C LEU A 33 -0.80 14.03 -11.85
N ILE A 34 -0.82 13.75 -10.54
CA ILE A 34 -1.85 12.96 -9.87
C ILE A 34 -3.17 13.74 -9.80
N TYR A 35 -3.12 15.02 -9.44
CA TYR A 35 -4.32 15.89 -9.35
C TYR A 35 -4.24 17.02 -10.39
N PRO A 36 -4.44 16.72 -11.68
CA PRO A 36 -4.32 17.71 -12.75
C PRO A 36 -5.42 18.78 -12.61
N GLY A 37 -5.01 20.05 -12.69
CA GLY A 37 -5.94 21.18 -12.60
C GLY A 37 -6.36 21.58 -11.18
N ILE A 38 -5.86 20.90 -10.14
CA ILE A 38 -6.10 21.29 -8.74
C ILE A 38 -4.95 22.13 -8.22
N ALA A 39 -5.28 23.32 -7.71
CA ALA A 39 -4.33 24.17 -7.02
C ALA A 39 -4.07 23.66 -5.60
N LEU A 40 -3.12 22.74 -5.45
CA LEU A 40 -2.76 22.14 -4.15
C LEU A 40 -2.01 23.11 -3.20
N GLY A 41 -1.71 24.33 -3.64
CA GLY A 41 -1.07 25.37 -2.82
C GLY A 41 0.40 25.07 -2.49
N GLN A 42 1.21 24.68 -3.47
CA GLN A 42 2.64 24.41 -3.22
C GLN A 42 3.34 25.61 -2.57
N GLY A 43 4.15 25.35 -1.54
CA GLY A 43 4.81 26.38 -0.74
C GLY A 43 3.96 26.91 0.43
N THR A 44 2.71 26.47 0.57
CA THR A 44 1.87 26.81 1.74
C THR A 44 1.99 25.77 2.86
N PRO A 45 1.72 26.15 4.12
CA PRO A 45 1.67 25.19 5.24
C PRO A 45 0.66 24.05 5.03
N SER A 46 -0.48 24.31 4.40
CA SER A 46 -1.49 23.29 4.10
C SER A 46 -0.99 22.22 3.13
N PHE A 47 -0.14 22.59 2.16
CA PHE A 47 0.50 21.61 1.30
C PHE A 47 1.53 20.78 2.06
N GLY A 48 2.25 21.39 3.01
CA GLY A 48 3.12 20.67 3.94
C GLY A 48 2.35 19.61 4.74
N LEU A 49 1.21 19.98 5.32
CA LEU A 49 0.35 19.05 6.07
C LEU A 49 -0.17 17.89 5.20
N LEU A 50 -0.48 18.15 3.93
CA LEU A 50 -0.84 17.09 2.98
C LEU A 50 0.32 16.09 2.79
N LEU A 51 1.54 16.59 2.59
CA LEU A 51 2.72 15.73 2.44
C LEU A 51 3.02 14.93 3.73
N ASP A 52 2.86 15.55 4.90
CA ASP A 52 3.05 14.89 6.18
C ASP A 52 2.01 13.78 6.40
N ALA A 53 0.74 14.02 6.02
CA ALA A 53 -0.31 13.01 6.09
C ALA A 53 0.04 11.78 5.23
N TRP A 54 0.52 11.99 4.01
CA TRP A 54 0.97 10.91 3.12
C TRP A 54 2.21 10.20 3.64
N LEU A 55 3.16 10.92 4.23
CA LEU A 55 4.32 10.33 4.89
C LEU A 55 3.89 9.39 6.02
N ILE A 56 2.91 9.78 6.85
CA ILE A 56 2.39 8.93 7.92
C ILE A 56 1.78 7.65 7.35
N VAL A 57 1.03 7.72 6.25
CA VAL A 57 0.53 6.51 5.55
C VAL A 57 1.70 5.62 5.12
N GLY A 58 2.75 6.20 4.52
CA GLY A 58 3.96 5.46 4.15
C GLY A 58 4.66 4.79 5.33
N ILE A 59 4.74 5.46 6.48
CA ILE A 59 5.33 4.90 7.71
C ILE A 59 4.49 3.73 8.24
N GLN A 60 3.16 3.86 8.23
CA GLN A 60 2.25 2.77 8.62
C GLN A 60 2.43 1.54 7.74
N LEU A 61 2.47 1.72 6.42
CA LEU A 61 2.75 0.64 5.46
C LEU A 61 4.12 0.01 5.75
N ALA A 62 5.17 0.82 5.90
CA ALA A 62 6.50 0.32 6.21
C ALA A 62 6.56 -0.48 7.52
N ALA A 63 5.83 -0.06 8.56
CA ALA A 63 5.74 -0.80 9.82
C ALA A 63 5.13 -2.19 9.60
N ILE A 64 4.02 -2.29 8.86
CA ILE A 64 3.42 -3.59 8.47
C ILE A 64 4.43 -4.40 7.64
N GLY A 65 5.12 -3.75 6.71
CA GLY A 65 6.09 -4.39 5.82
C GLY A 65 7.29 -4.98 6.57
N LEU A 66 7.82 -4.28 7.56
CA LEU A 66 8.89 -4.78 8.44
C LEU A 66 8.43 -6.01 9.24
N VAL A 67 7.21 -5.98 9.77
CA VAL A 67 6.61 -7.14 10.46
C VAL A 67 6.42 -8.30 9.48
N ALA A 68 6.04 -8.05 8.23
CA ALA A 68 5.92 -9.08 7.19
C ALA A 68 7.26 -9.72 6.85
N LEU A 69 8.30 -8.92 6.63
CA LEU A 69 9.66 -9.41 6.42
C LEU A 69 10.19 -10.20 7.62
N TRP A 70 9.84 -9.77 8.84
CA TRP A 70 10.18 -10.51 10.04
C TRP A 70 9.45 -11.86 10.10
N GLY A 71 8.13 -11.83 9.89
CA GLY A 71 7.25 -12.99 9.88
C GLY A 71 7.59 -14.01 8.79
N ALA A 72 8.24 -13.60 7.70
CA ALA A 72 8.71 -14.51 6.67
C ALA A 72 9.74 -15.55 7.16
N ARG A 73 10.34 -15.35 8.35
CA ARG A 73 11.20 -16.36 9.02
C ARG A 73 10.40 -17.50 9.64
N ASP A 74 9.18 -17.23 10.10
CA ASP A 74 8.23 -18.21 10.63
C ASP A 74 6.81 -17.89 10.10
N PRO A 75 6.53 -18.20 8.83
CA PRO A 75 5.33 -17.70 8.16
C PRO A 75 4.04 -18.19 8.81
N LEU A 76 4.06 -19.38 9.42
CA LEU A 76 2.87 -19.94 10.06
C LEU A 76 2.51 -19.11 11.29
N ARG A 77 3.46 -18.78 12.16
CA ARG A 77 3.18 -17.96 13.35
C ARG A 77 2.65 -16.56 13.02
N TYR A 78 2.98 -16.04 11.84
CA TYR A 78 2.61 -14.70 11.39
C TYR A 78 1.47 -14.67 10.36
N TRP A 79 0.72 -15.78 10.20
CA TRP A 79 -0.38 -15.85 9.23
C TRP A 79 -1.46 -14.78 9.43
N VAL A 80 -1.66 -14.31 10.67
CA VAL A 80 -2.61 -13.24 11.04
C VAL A 80 -2.27 -11.91 10.37
N LEU A 81 -1.05 -11.73 9.87
CA LEU A 81 -0.70 -10.52 9.12
C LEU A 81 -1.41 -10.45 7.76
N VAL A 82 -1.77 -11.60 7.16
CA VAL A 82 -2.49 -11.64 5.87
C VAL A 82 -3.81 -10.87 5.92
N PRO A 83 -4.75 -11.13 6.86
CA PRO A 83 -5.97 -10.33 6.95
C PRO A 83 -5.71 -8.85 7.28
N VAL A 84 -4.65 -8.50 8.04
CA VAL A 84 -4.28 -7.10 8.29
C VAL A 84 -3.88 -6.40 6.99
N ILE A 85 -3.06 -7.05 6.17
CA ILE A 85 -2.67 -6.56 4.84
C ILE A 85 -3.93 -6.38 3.98
N VAL A 86 -4.81 -7.39 3.91
CA VAL A 86 -6.07 -7.30 3.16
C VAL A 86 -6.91 -6.09 3.60
N LEU A 87 -7.09 -5.86 4.90
CA LEU A 87 -7.84 -4.69 5.37
C LEU A 87 -7.15 -3.37 4.98
N THR A 88 -5.83 -3.31 5.07
CA THR A 88 -5.03 -2.14 4.67
C THR A 88 -5.22 -1.83 3.19
N GLU A 89 -5.16 -2.86 2.34
CA GLU A 89 -5.35 -2.74 0.90
C GLU A 89 -6.80 -2.37 0.53
N LEU A 90 -7.80 -2.80 1.31
CA LEU A 90 -9.20 -2.40 1.10
C LEU A 90 -9.39 -0.90 1.40
N VAL A 91 -8.76 -0.41 2.46
CA VAL A 91 -8.80 1.02 2.80
C VAL A 91 -8.10 1.85 1.72
N GLY A 92 -6.92 1.41 1.24
CA GLY A 92 -6.24 2.05 0.11
C GLY A 92 -7.07 2.05 -1.16
N SER A 93 -7.68 0.91 -1.52
CA SER A 93 -8.56 0.83 -2.68
C SER A 93 -9.77 1.77 -2.57
N ALA A 94 -10.35 1.91 -1.38
CA ALA A 94 -11.46 2.83 -1.14
C ALA A 94 -11.01 4.29 -1.31
N TRP A 95 -9.80 4.62 -0.85
CA TRP A 95 -9.19 5.94 -1.08
C TRP A 95 -8.99 6.22 -2.57
N ASP A 96 -8.49 5.27 -3.36
CA ASP A 96 -8.27 5.44 -4.80
C ASP A 96 -9.58 5.70 -5.54
N ILE A 97 -10.62 4.91 -5.24
CA ILE A 97 -11.96 5.10 -5.81
C ILE A 97 -12.49 6.49 -5.43
N TYR A 98 -12.34 6.87 -4.17
CA TYR A 98 -12.76 8.19 -3.70
C TYR A 98 -12.03 9.32 -4.44
N SER A 99 -10.72 9.16 -4.62
CA SER A 99 -9.84 10.18 -5.20
C SER A 99 -10.15 10.43 -6.67
N VAL A 100 -10.37 9.36 -7.45
CA VAL A 100 -10.77 9.46 -8.86
C VAL A 100 -12.17 10.06 -9.01
N VAL A 101 -13.14 9.58 -8.22
CA VAL A 101 -14.55 9.94 -8.45
C VAL A 101 -14.90 11.31 -7.88
N TRP A 102 -14.31 11.71 -6.74
CA TRP A 102 -14.69 12.94 -6.04
C TRP A 102 -13.58 13.97 -5.87
N SER A 103 -12.30 13.58 -5.95
CA SER A 103 -11.18 14.48 -5.64
C SER A 103 -10.34 14.90 -6.85
N GLY A 104 -10.76 14.53 -8.07
CA GLY A 104 -10.11 14.96 -9.31
C GLY A 104 -8.75 14.31 -9.57
N GLU A 105 -8.50 13.13 -9.00
CA GLU A 105 -7.33 12.32 -9.34
C GLU A 105 -7.39 11.87 -10.81
N ALA A 106 -6.23 11.88 -11.47
CA ALA A 106 -6.09 11.41 -12.83
C ALA A 106 -6.44 9.92 -12.90
N LEU A 107 -7.38 9.58 -13.79
CA LEU A 107 -7.92 8.21 -13.92
C LEU A 107 -6.82 7.13 -14.07
N TRP A 108 -5.74 7.42 -14.80
CA TRP A 108 -4.66 6.47 -15.00
C TRP A 108 -3.91 6.14 -13.70
N VAL A 109 -3.82 7.10 -12.76
CA VAL A 109 -3.20 6.87 -11.45
C VAL A 109 -4.06 5.91 -10.66
N GLY A 110 -5.34 6.25 -10.47
CA GLY A 110 -6.27 5.40 -9.72
C GLY A 110 -6.42 3.99 -10.31
N LEU A 111 -6.43 3.84 -11.64
CA LEU A 111 -6.44 2.51 -12.26
C LEU A 111 -5.15 1.72 -11.98
N THR A 112 -3.99 2.39 -11.97
CA THR A 112 -2.70 1.76 -11.71
C THR A 112 -2.59 1.30 -10.25
N THR A 113 -3.03 2.13 -9.31
CA THR A 113 -2.99 1.81 -7.87
C THR A 113 -4.04 0.75 -7.52
N LEU A 114 -5.25 0.81 -8.07
CA LEU A 114 -6.25 -0.26 -7.93
C LEU A 114 -5.75 -1.60 -8.48
N ALA A 115 -5.02 -1.60 -9.58
CA ALA A 115 -4.39 -2.82 -10.09
C ALA A 115 -3.34 -3.38 -9.11
N ALA A 116 -2.54 -2.52 -8.49
CA ALA A 116 -1.58 -2.94 -7.46
C ALA A 116 -2.30 -3.55 -6.24
N HIS A 117 -3.38 -2.93 -5.77
CA HIS A 117 -4.22 -3.47 -4.70
C HIS A 117 -4.76 -4.86 -5.08
N ALA A 118 -5.32 -5.02 -6.28
CA ALA A 118 -5.86 -6.29 -6.77
C ALA A 118 -4.79 -7.40 -6.79
N VAL A 119 -3.56 -7.10 -7.20
CA VAL A 119 -2.43 -8.04 -7.19
C VAL A 119 -2.10 -8.49 -5.77
N ILE A 120 -2.07 -7.56 -4.81
CA ILE A 120 -1.78 -7.88 -3.40
C ILE A 120 -2.89 -8.75 -2.80
N MET A 121 -4.15 -8.44 -3.10
CA MET A 121 -5.31 -9.25 -2.67
C MET A 121 -5.27 -10.67 -3.27
N ALA A 122 -4.95 -10.79 -4.56
CA ALA A 122 -4.81 -12.08 -5.23
C ALA A 122 -3.68 -12.90 -4.60
N GLY A 123 -2.54 -12.26 -4.29
CA GLY A 123 -1.44 -12.86 -3.54
C GLY A 123 -1.87 -13.36 -2.15
N ALA A 124 -2.65 -12.56 -1.42
CA ALA A 124 -3.19 -12.93 -0.11
C ALA A 124 -4.08 -14.18 -0.18
N TRP A 125 -4.96 -14.22 -1.17
CA TRP A 125 -5.84 -15.37 -1.41
C TRP A 125 -5.06 -16.63 -1.75
N CYS A 126 -4.07 -16.54 -2.63
CA CYS A 126 -3.16 -17.64 -2.97
C CYS A 126 -2.37 -18.14 -1.74
N ALA A 127 -1.85 -17.22 -0.94
CA ALA A 127 -1.12 -17.54 0.28
C ALA A 127 -1.99 -18.27 1.30
N ARG A 128 -3.23 -17.80 1.50
CA ARG A 128 -4.21 -18.43 2.39
C ARG A 128 -4.56 -19.85 1.94
N ARG A 129 -4.89 -20.02 0.65
CA ARG A 129 -5.21 -21.35 0.10
C ARG A 129 -4.06 -22.34 0.19
N ALA A 130 -2.83 -21.89 -0.05
CA ALA A 130 -1.65 -22.73 0.10
C ALA A 130 -1.44 -23.15 1.57
N MET A 131 -1.61 -22.22 2.51
CA MET A 131 -1.51 -22.51 3.94
C MET A 131 -2.55 -23.54 4.39
N GLU A 132 -3.81 -23.40 3.98
CA GLU A 132 -4.88 -24.36 4.33
C GLU A 132 -4.57 -25.77 3.79
N ARG A 133 -3.93 -25.89 2.63
CA ARG A 133 -3.48 -27.19 2.07
C ARG A 133 -2.26 -27.78 2.77
N ASP A 134 -1.40 -26.95 3.34
CA ASP A 134 -0.15 -27.38 3.98
C ASP A 134 -0.34 -27.79 5.46
N ILE A 135 -1.50 -27.44 6.07
CA ILE A 135 -1.85 -27.75 7.46
C ILE A 135 -2.73 -29.01 7.59
N VAL A 136 -3.48 -29.34 6.54
CA VAL A 136 -4.31 -30.56 6.42
C VAL A 136 -3.44 -31.73 5.98
#